data_AF-A0A923PQL3-F1
#
_entry.id   AF-A0A923PQL3-F1
#
_cell.length_a   1.000
_cell.length_b   1.000
_cell.length_c   1.000
_cell.angle_alpha   90.00
_cell.angle_beta   90.00
_cell.angle_gamma   90.00
#
_symmetry.space_group_name_H-M   'P 1'
#
loop_
_entity.id
_entity.type
_entity.pdbx_description
1 polymer ?
#
loop_
_entity_poly.entity_id
_entity_poly.type
_entity_poly.pdbx_seq_one_letter_code
_entity_poly.pdbx_strand_id
1 'polypeptide(L)' 'MSFASKELTKGKVYYNHGLMEFSFEEAPGLSVFAKDANGMVHRTYITYGRGPNLLIGTDQILDLVPKGRDEAGLEHAMS' A
#
# COMPACT_ATOMS: atom_id res chain seq x y z
N MET A 1 -1.05 -3.23 -3.95
CA MET A 1 -1.79 -4.40 -3.44
C MET A 1 -2.96 -4.61 -4.38
N SER A 2 -2.91 -5.66 -5.19
CA SER A 2 -3.91 -5.89 -6.23
C SER A 2 -5.09 -6.70 -5.67
N PHE A 3 -6.32 -6.30 -5.99
CA PHE A 3 -7.52 -7.00 -5.54
C PHE A 3 -8.06 -7.93 -6.63
N ALA A 4 -8.62 -9.07 -6.23
CA ALA A 4 -9.24 -9.96 -7.20
C ALA A 4 -10.54 -9.32 -7.75
N SER A 5 -10.82 -9.50 -9.05
CA SER A 5 -12.00 -8.91 -9.70
C SER A 5 -13.33 -9.23 -9.00
N LYS A 6 -13.42 -10.40 -8.35
CA LYS A 6 -14.59 -10.86 -7.58
C LYS A 6 -14.79 -10.09 -6.26
N GLU A 7 -13.73 -9.57 -5.66
CA GLU A 7 -13.80 -8.72 -4.46
C GLU A 7 -14.29 -7.32 -4.83
N LEU A 8 -13.79 -6.80 -5.96
CA LEU A 8 -14.24 -5.52 -6.52
C LEU A 8 -15.72 -5.52 -6.90
N THR A 9 -16.25 -6.64 -7.43
CA THR A 9 -17.69 -6.75 -7.78
C THR A 9 -18.60 -6.62 -6.57
N LYS A 10 -18.09 -6.89 -5.37
CA LYS A 10 -18.84 -6.75 -4.11
C LYS A 10 -18.64 -5.39 -3.45
N GLY A 11 -17.81 -4.52 -4.03
CA GLY A 11 -17.48 -3.19 -3.52
C GLY A 11 -16.68 -3.18 -2.20
N LYS A 12 -16.32 -4.36 -1.67
CA LYS A 12 -15.62 -4.50 -0.39
C LYS A 12 -14.39 -5.39 -0.56
N VAL A 13 -13.24 -4.88 -0.16
CA VAL A 13 -11.94 -5.56 -0.22
C VAL A 13 -11.33 -5.70 1.17
N TYR A 14 -10.50 -6.72 1.37
CA TYR A 14 -9.78 -6.87 2.63
C TYR A 14 -8.45 -6.09 2.57
N TYR A 15 -8.36 -5.01 3.32
CA TYR A 15 -7.23 -4.09 3.33
C TYR A 15 -7.05 -3.50 4.74
N ASN A 16 -5.82 -3.18 5.17
CA ASN A 16 -5.55 -2.74 6.56
C ASN A 16 -6.16 -3.65 7.66
N HIS A 17 -6.08 -4.98 7.49
CA HIS A 17 -6.64 -5.97 8.43
C HIS A 17 -8.17 -5.94 8.63
N GLY A 18 -8.92 -5.29 7.74
CA GLY A 18 -10.38 -5.23 7.79
C GLY A 18 -11.04 -5.25 6.42
N LEU A 19 -12.35 -5.44 6.39
CA LEU A 19 -13.16 -5.23 5.18
C LEU A 19 -13.45 -3.74 5.02
N MET A 20 -13.11 -3.17 3.88
CA MET A 20 -13.33 -1.76 3.58
C MET A 20 -13.95 -1.60 2.20
N GLU A 21 -14.77 -0.56 2.06
CA GLU A 21 -15.27 -0.16 0.75
C GLU A 21 -14.14 0.47 -0.04
N PHE A 22 -13.93 -0.02 -1.26
CA PHE A 22 -12.81 0.40 -2.09
C PHE A 22 -13.22 0.30 -3.55
N SER A 23 -13.07 1.41 -4.28
CA SER A 23 -13.49 1.53 -5.68
C SER A 23 -12.33 1.36 -6.67
N PHE A 24 -11.10 1.23 -6.17
CA PHE A 24 -9.90 1.07 -6.99
C PHE A 24 -9.49 -0.41 -7.08
N GLU A 25 -8.88 -0.79 -8.20
CA GLU A 25 -8.39 -2.17 -8.42
C GLU A 25 -7.17 -2.50 -7.56
N GLU A 26 -6.44 -1.48 -7.09
CA GLU A 26 -5.26 -1.65 -6.26
C GLU A 26 -5.19 -0.60 -5.14
N ALA A 27 -4.58 -0.97 -4.02
CA ALA A 27 -4.28 -0.08 -2.89
C ALA A 27 -2.77 -0.08 -2.55
N PRO A 28 -2.24 0.97 -1.90
CA PRO A 28 -0.84 0.99 -1.44
C PRO A 28 -0.50 -0.20 -0.54
N GLY A 29 0.68 -0.76 -0.71
CA GLY A 29 1.14 -1.86 0.14
C GLY A 29 2.40 -2.50 -0.40
N LEU A 30 3.14 -3.17 0.49
CA LEU A 30 4.37 -3.88 0.17
C LEU A 30 4.26 -5.30 0.71
N SER A 31 4.70 -6.28 -0.07
CA SER A 31 4.88 -7.66 0.38
C SER A 31 6.28 -8.14 0.03
N VAL A 32 6.93 -8.85 0.95
CA VAL A 32 8.20 -9.52 0.71
C VAL A 32 7.97 -11.02 0.76
N PHE A 33 8.52 -11.71 -0.23
CA PHE A 33 8.42 -13.16 -0.34
C PHE A 33 9.81 -13.79 -0.29
N ALA A 34 9.94 -14.89 0.44
CA ALA A 34 11.15 -15.70 0.48
C ALA A 34 10.83 -17.13 0.04
N LYS A 35 11.68 -17.70 -0.80
CA LYS A 35 11.58 -19.09 -1.25
C LYS A 35 12.55 -19.94 -0.44
N ASP A 36 12.08 -21.04 0.12
CA ASP A 36 12.94 -21.99 0.84
C ASP A 36 13.62 -23.01 -0.09
N ALA A 37 14.49 -23.85 0.49
CA ALA A 37 15.25 -24.86 -0.24
C ALA A 37 14.36 -25.95 -0.89
N ASN A 38 13.16 -26.18 -0.35
CA ASN A 38 12.18 -27.12 -0.89
C ASN A 38 11.30 -26.46 -1.98
N GLY A 39 11.51 -25.17 -2.23
CA GLY A 39 10.83 -24.39 -3.25
C GLY A 39 9.51 -23.76 -2.80
N MET A 40 9.15 -23.85 -1.51
CA MET A 40 7.95 -23.23 -0.98
C MET A 40 8.17 -21.72 -0.77
N VAL A 41 7.17 -20.93 -1.14
CA VAL A 41 7.21 -19.47 -1.09
C VAL A 41 6.42 -18.98 0.12
N HIS A 42 7.10 -18.21 0.97
CA HIS A 42 6.56 -17.65 2.21
C HIS A 42 6.44 -16.14 2.09
N ARG A 43 5.32 -15.57 2.54
CA ARG A 43 5.19 -14.11 2.71
C ARG A 43 5.79 -13.73 4.07
N THR A 44 6.98 -13.15 4.07
CA THR A 44 7.76 -12.87 5.30
C THR A 44 7.52 -11.47 5.85
N TYR A 45 7.01 -10.56 5.03
CA TYR A 45 6.62 -9.21 5.45
C TYR A 45 5.43 -8.74 4.61
N ILE A 46 4.54 -7.99 5.25
CA ILE A 46 3.44 -7.32 4.59
C ILE A 46 3.16 -6.00 5.31
N THR A 47 2.90 -4.96 4.53
CA THR A 47 2.32 -3.72 5.03
C THR A 47 1.36 -3.13 4.00
N TYR A 48 0.46 -2.27 4.49
CA TYR A 48 -0.65 -1.70 3.74
C TYR A 48 -0.45 -0.18 3.58
N GLY A 49 -1.43 0.67 3.89
CA GLY A 49 -1.42 2.08 3.46
C GLY A 49 -0.18 2.89 3.83
N ARG A 50 0.20 2.91 5.11
CA ARG A 50 1.26 3.80 5.61
C ARG A 50 2.66 3.20 5.65
N GLY A 51 2.80 1.88 5.65
CA GLY A 51 4.12 1.26 5.79
C GLY A 51 5.07 1.42 4.60
N PRO A 52 4.61 1.54 3.34
CA PRO A 52 5.49 1.77 2.20
C PRO A 52 6.11 3.17 2.19
N ASN A 53 5.57 4.15 2.93
CA ASN A 53 6.04 5.54 2.92
C ASN A 53 7.54 5.65 3.25
N LEU A 54 8.05 4.81 4.14
CA LEU A 54 9.48 4.78 4.48
C LEU A 54 10.39 4.38 3.31
N LEU A 55 9.85 3.67 2.32
CA LEU A 55 10.58 3.22 1.14
C LEU A 55 10.45 4.18 -0.04
N ILE A 56 9.55 5.18 0.05
CA ILE A 56 9.39 6.21 -0.96
C ILE A 56 10.43 7.31 -0.66
N GLY A 57 11.65 7.11 -1.16
CA GLY A 57 12.77 8.03 -0.88
C GLY A 57 12.50 9.47 -1.30
N THR A 58 11.69 9.69 -2.33
CA THR A 58 11.27 11.03 -2.77
C THR A 58 10.51 11.77 -1.68
N ASP A 59 9.57 11.10 -1.01
CA ASP A 59 8.75 11.70 0.04
C ASP A 59 9.61 12.14 1.23
N GLN A 60 10.62 11.33 1.57
CA GLN A 60 11.60 11.67 2.61
C GLN A 60 12.41 12.92 2.26
N ILE A 61 12.76 13.12 0.99
CA ILE A 61 13.48 14.31 0.53
C ILE A 61 12.55 15.53 0.55
N LEU A 62 11.29 15.38 0.15
CA LEU A 62 10.31 16.46 0.13
C LEU A 62 9.98 16.96 1.53
N ASP A 63 10.02 16.10 2.55
CA ASP A 63 9.86 16.51 3.96
C ASP A 63 10.96 17.46 4.45
N LEU A 64 12.11 17.52 3.77
CA LEU A 64 13.24 18.38 4.14
C LEU A 64 13.15 19.80 3.59
N VAL A 65 12.31 20.04 2.56
CA VAL A 65 12.20 21.35 1.91
C VAL A 65 11.02 22.16 2.47
N PRO A 66 11.07 23.50 2.48
CA PRO A 66 10.00 24.33 3.06
C PRO A 66 8.61 24.13 2.44
N LYS A 67 8.53 23.67 1.19
CA LYS A 67 7.26 23.37 0.51
C LYS A 67 6.63 22.04 0.99
N GLY A 68 7.40 21.19 1.67
CA GLY A 68 6.98 19.85 2.03
C GLY A 68 6.60 19.02 0.80
N ARG A 69 5.68 18.07 1.00
CA ARG A 69 5.15 17.20 -0.05
C ARG A 69 4.12 17.87 -0.98
N ASP A 70 3.72 19.12 -0.70
CA ASP A 70 2.74 19.86 -1.51
C ASP A 70 1.37 19.16 -1.68
N GLU A 71 0.96 18.34 -0.70
CA GLU A 71 -0.27 17.53 -0.77
C GLU A 71 -1.55 18.27 -0.32
N ALA A 72 -1.43 19.56 0.03
CA ALA A 72 -2.56 20.34 0.51
C ALA A 72 -3.64 20.48 -0.59
N GLY A 73 -4.86 20.02 -0.29
CA GLY A 73 -5.99 20.07 -1.22
C GLY A 73 -6.15 18.85 -2.12
N LEU A 74 -5.31 17.82 -1.97
CA LEU A 74 -5.55 16.52 -2.60
C LEU A 74 -6.70 15.77 -1.93
N GLU A 75 -7.55 15.14 -2.74
CA GLU A 75 -8.63 14.26 -2.23
C GLU A 75 -8.07 13.06 -1.46
N HIS A 76 -6.88 12.59 -1.84
CA HIS A 76 -6.18 11.47 -1.24
C HIS A 76 -4.73 11.86 -0.96
N ALA A 77 -4.51 12.65 0.10
CA ALA A 77 -3.17 12.92 0.63
C ALA A 77 -2.57 11.67 1.29
N MET A 78 -1.24 11.54 1.27
CA MET A 78 -0.50 10.41 1.82
C MET A 78 -0.04 10.66 3.27
N SER A 79 -0.38 11.83 3.84
CA SER A 79 -0.08 12.24 5.22
C SER A 79 -0.90 11.56 6.33
#